data_AF-A0A9D8IK48-F1
#
_entry.id   AF-A0A9D8IK48-F1
#
_cell.length_a   1.000
_cell.length_b   1.000
_cell.length_c   1.000
_cell.angle_alpha   90.00
_cell.angle_beta   90.00
_cell.angle_gamma   90.00
#
_symmetry.space_group_name_H-M   'P 1'
#
loop_
_entity.id
_entity.type
_entity.pdbx_description
1 polymer ?
#
loop_
_entity_poly.entity_id
_entity_poly.type
_entity_poly.pdbx_seq_one_letter_code
_entity_poly.pdbx_strand_id
1 'polypeptide(L)'
;MGGGKVGKPRGVLVLGDLIDDGDKRGETPVQWRHFESQFGLDGTDGMLKFPVFEGWGNHDGPPAGKEKFGFSVQAKIKERNIQRKKAGRIGSVSENGLHYSWDWGDVHFVQANLYPADRQHPKVRYSLPWHDPQGALSFVRDDLRVAVGGSGRPVVIVSHCGVDTDWWHPEDWAEFHKAVKPFNVVAYFYGHSGTGLRKYKPGEGEKPVDCLNTGQTEKGFFVSEVASGRFRAAYQIKKDFKATGDLEWEWKHLLDKPSGQPR
;
A
#
# COMPACT_ATOMS: atom_id res chain seq x y z
N MET A 1 -6.12 -14.66 -15.04
CA MET A 1 -6.01 -15.51 -13.83
C MET A 1 -6.98 -16.66 -13.98
N GLY A 2 -6.51 -17.89 -13.74
CA GLY A 2 -7.21 -19.14 -14.09
C GLY A 2 -6.29 -20.07 -14.88
N GLY A 3 -5.91 -21.20 -14.26
CA GLY A 3 -5.35 -22.43 -14.83
C GLY A 3 -4.09 -22.40 -15.72
N GLY A 4 -3.62 -21.24 -16.17
CA GLY A 4 -2.54 -21.10 -17.15
C GLY A 4 -1.22 -20.57 -16.58
N LYS A 5 -0.22 -20.41 -17.46
CA LYS A 5 1.09 -19.85 -17.11
C LYS A 5 0.94 -18.42 -16.59
N VAL A 6 1.22 -18.22 -15.30
CA VAL A 6 1.28 -16.90 -14.68
C VAL A 6 2.59 -16.24 -15.11
N GLY A 7 2.51 -15.02 -15.66
CA GLY A 7 3.71 -14.24 -16.00
C GLY A 7 4.53 -13.92 -14.74
N LYS A 8 5.81 -13.56 -14.91
CA LYS A 8 6.64 -13.16 -13.76
C LYS A 8 6.05 -11.88 -13.13
N PRO A 9 5.69 -11.89 -11.83
CA PRO A 9 5.27 -10.68 -11.13
C PRO A 9 6.32 -9.56 -11.25
N ARG A 10 5.87 -8.32 -11.42
CA ARG A 10 6.76 -7.14 -11.46
C ARG A 10 7.33 -6.78 -10.09
N GLY A 11 6.63 -7.14 -9.02
CA GLY A 11 7.06 -6.94 -7.64
C GLY A 11 5.96 -7.37 -6.67
N VAL A 12 6.27 -7.22 -5.39
CA VAL A 12 5.37 -7.48 -4.26
C VAL A 12 5.15 -6.18 -3.52
N LEU A 13 3.88 -5.85 -3.24
CA LEU A 13 3.50 -4.70 -2.44
C LEU A 13 3.28 -5.17 -1.01
N VAL A 14 3.96 -4.57 -0.03
CA VAL A 14 3.75 -4.85 1.40
C VAL A 14 3.23 -3.57 2.05
N LEU A 15 2.00 -3.64 2.55
CA LEU A 15 1.22 -2.43 2.81
C LEU A 15 1.36 -1.93 4.25
N GLY A 16 2.55 -1.99 4.84
CA GLY A 16 2.79 -1.67 6.24
C GLY A 16 2.60 -2.83 7.21
N ASP A 17 2.79 -2.55 8.49
CA ASP A 17 2.91 -3.52 9.58
C ASP A 17 3.97 -4.58 9.24
N LEU A 18 5.18 -4.08 8.99
CA LEU A 18 6.36 -4.87 8.65
C LEU A 18 6.91 -5.59 9.87
N ILE A 19 6.62 -5.05 11.06
CA ILE A 19 6.96 -5.58 12.37
C ILE A 19 5.73 -5.49 13.30
N ASP A 20 5.74 -6.25 14.40
CA ASP A 20 4.66 -6.22 15.40
C ASP A 20 4.92 -5.19 16.51
N ASP A 21 6.19 -4.92 16.84
CA ASP A 21 6.57 -4.13 18.01
C ASP A 21 7.51 -2.98 17.63
N GLY A 22 6.92 -1.82 17.30
CA GLY A 22 7.64 -0.57 17.14
C GLY A 22 8.24 -0.03 18.44
N ASP A 23 9.48 0.48 18.38
CA ASP A 23 10.24 1.05 19.51
C ASP A 23 10.23 0.19 20.77
N LYS A 24 10.66 -1.06 20.61
CA LYS A 24 10.84 -2.04 21.68
C LYS A 24 12.27 -2.55 21.68
N ARG A 25 12.93 -2.40 22.83
CA ARG A 25 14.35 -2.75 23.00
C ARG A 25 14.60 -4.20 22.62
N GLY A 26 15.50 -4.41 21.67
CA GLY A 26 15.93 -5.75 21.25
C GLY A 26 14.92 -6.51 20.39
N GLU A 27 13.66 -6.06 20.29
CA GLU A 27 12.62 -6.72 19.50
C GLU A 27 12.44 -6.07 18.13
N THR A 28 12.25 -4.74 18.06
CA THR A 28 12.10 -4.00 16.80
C THR A 28 13.21 -4.31 15.80
N PRO A 29 14.52 -4.30 16.18
CA PRO A 29 15.59 -4.62 15.24
C PRO A 29 15.62 -6.09 14.82
N VAL A 30 15.14 -7.01 15.66
CA VAL A 30 15.06 -8.45 15.33
C VAL A 30 13.95 -8.68 14.32
N GLN A 31 12.75 -8.16 14.58
CA GLN A 31 11.61 -8.26 13.68
C GLN A 31 11.92 -7.63 12.31
N TRP A 32 12.59 -6.47 12.29
CA TRP A 32 13.06 -5.87 11.04
C TRP A 32 14.03 -6.78 10.26
N ARG A 33 14.98 -7.42 10.93
CA ARG A 33 15.89 -8.40 10.28
C ARG A 33 15.13 -9.61 9.74
N HIS A 34 14.05 -10.04 10.39
CA HIS A 34 13.20 -11.09 9.84
C HIS A 34 12.51 -10.63 8.56
N PHE A 35 11.92 -9.43 8.57
CA PHE A 35 11.36 -8.82 7.36
C PHE A 35 12.39 -8.76 6.23
N GLU A 36 13.59 -8.24 6.49
CA GLU A 36 14.67 -8.18 5.48
C GLU A 36 15.07 -9.56 4.95
N SER A 37 15.26 -10.55 5.83
CA SER A 37 15.69 -11.89 5.39
C SER A 37 14.61 -12.63 4.60
N GLN A 38 13.32 -12.38 4.88
CA GLN A 38 12.21 -13.02 4.17
C GLN A 38 11.85 -12.28 2.88
N PHE A 39 11.65 -10.96 2.94
CA PHE A 39 11.14 -10.16 1.83
C PHE A 39 12.26 -9.58 0.95
N GLY A 40 13.41 -9.23 1.53
CA GLY A 40 14.48 -8.51 0.84
C GLY A 40 14.04 -7.14 0.33
N LEU A 41 14.83 -6.53 -0.54
CA LEU A 41 14.55 -5.28 -1.24
C LEU A 41 14.22 -5.50 -2.72
N ASP A 42 15.06 -6.26 -3.41
CA ASP A 42 15.01 -6.31 -4.87
C ASP A 42 14.91 -7.71 -5.47
N GLY A 43 14.69 -8.70 -4.61
CA GLY A 43 14.56 -10.11 -4.96
C GLY A 43 15.90 -10.86 -5.00
N THR A 44 17.01 -10.21 -4.63
CA THR A 44 18.34 -10.84 -4.57
C THR A 44 18.84 -11.08 -3.14
N ASP A 45 18.27 -10.37 -2.17
CA ASP A 45 18.77 -10.22 -0.79
C ASP A 45 17.86 -10.82 0.29
N GLY A 46 16.72 -11.40 -0.11
CA GLY A 46 15.80 -12.14 0.77
C GLY A 46 15.42 -13.51 0.22
N MET A 47 14.58 -14.23 0.96
CA MET A 47 13.97 -15.49 0.50
C MET A 47 13.05 -15.26 -0.71
N LEU A 48 12.26 -14.19 -0.68
CA LEU A 48 11.40 -13.78 -1.77
C LEU A 48 12.22 -13.30 -2.97
N LYS A 49 11.93 -13.84 -4.16
CA LYS A 49 12.70 -13.59 -5.39
C LYS A 49 12.07 -12.54 -6.30
N PHE A 50 11.42 -11.55 -5.69
CA PHE A 50 10.76 -10.43 -6.37
C PHE A 50 11.14 -9.11 -5.70
N PRO A 51 11.22 -7.99 -6.46
CA PRO A 51 11.36 -6.68 -5.87
C PRO A 51 10.19 -6.34 -4.94
N VAL A 52 10.50 -5.77 -3.78
CA VAL A 52 9.52 -5.42 -2.75
C VAL A 52 9.33 -3.91 -2.72
N PHE A 53 8.09 -3.49 -2.56
CA PHE A 53 7.67 -2.10 -2.42
C PHE A 53 6.83 -2.01 -1.15
N GLU A 54 7.48 -1.68 -0.03
CA GLU A 54 6.82 -1.55 1.26
C GLU A 54 6.45 -0.10 1.62
N GLY A 55 5.33 0.05 2.31
CA GLY A 55 5.03 1.23 3.14
C GLY A 55 5.16 0.92 4.62
N TRP A 56 4.91 1.91 5.47
CA TRP A 56 4.78 1.73 6.92
C TRP A 56 3.32 1.75 7.38
N GLY A 57 3.02 0.92 8.38
CA GLY A 57 1.74 0.80 9.07
C GLY A 57 1.82 1.21 10.54
N ASN A 58 0.75 1.01 11.30
CA ASN A 58 0.68 1.53 12.66
C ASN A 58 1.63 0.86 13.66
N HIS A 59 2.12 -0.34 13.38
CA HIS A 59 3.12 -1.02 14.20
C HIS A 59 4.56 -0.59 13.88
N ASP A 60 4.81 0.05 12.74
CA ASP A 60 6.14 0.42 12.25
C ASP A 60 6.66 1.77 12.80
N GLY A 61 6.07 2.24 13.90
CA GLY A 61 6.40 3.51 14.54
C GLY A 61 7.49 3.39 15.61
N PRO A 62 7.97 4.53 16.14
CA PRO A 62 7.69 5.92 15.74
C PRO A 62 8.63 6.40 14.60
N PRO A 63 8.39 7.61 14.06
CA PRO A 63 9.27 8.27 13.11
C PRO A 63 10.72 8.39 13.61
N ALA A 64 11.64 8.47 12.65
CA ALA A 64 13.06 8.66 12.92
C ALA A 64 13.32 9.88 13.82
N GLY A 65 14.13 9.69 14.86
CA GLY A 65 14.43 10.69 15.89
C GLY A 65 13.39 10.79 17.01
N LYS A 66 12.34 9.94 17.00
CA LYS A 66 11.33 9.86 18.07
C LYS A 66 11.38 8.52 18.83
N GLU A 67 12.12 7.54 18.33
CA GLU A 67 12.39 6.28 18.98
C GLU A 67 13.20 6.44 20.27
N LYS A 68 12.87 5.65 21.30
CA LYS A 68 13.58 5.60 22.58
C LYS A 68 14.71 4.58 22.57
N PHE A 69 14.61 3.54 21.74
CA PHE A 69 15.57 2.43 21.72
C PHE A 69 16.48 2.42 20.48
N GLY A 70 16.58 3.55 19.78
CA GLY A 70 17.61 3.80 18.75
C GLY A 70 17.41 3.04 17.44
N PHE A 71 16.19 2.53 17.18
CA PHE A 71 15.84 1.88 15.93
C PHE A 71 14.50 2.40 15.41
N SER A 72 14.48 2.94 14.20
CA SER A 72 13.27 3.39 13.52
C SER A 72 13.08 2.66 12.19
N VAL A 73 11.98 1.94 12.03
CA VAL A 73 11.59 1.28 10.78
C VAL A 73 11.40 2.31 9.66
N GLN A 74 10.80 3.46 9.98
CA GLN A 74 10.66 4.56 9.01
C GLN A 74 12.01 5.07 8.51
N ALA A 75 13.05 5.12 9.35
CA ALA A 75 14.41 5.44 8.88
C ALA A 75 14.91 4.41 7.86
N LYS A 76 14.64 3.12 8.09
CA LYS A 76 14.99 2.04 7.16
C LYS A 76 14.23 2.09 5.85
N ILE A 77 12.96 2.45 5.87
CA ILE A 77 12.18 2.69 4.66
C ILE A 77 12.76 3.85 3.84
N LYS A 78 13.17 4.96 4.48
CA LYS A 78 13.85 6.08 3.79
C LYS A 78 15.15 5.61 3.11
N GLU A 79 15.99 4.85 3.81
CA GLU A 79 17.22 4.26 3.25
C GLU A 79 16.90 3.38 2.02
N ARG A 80 15.86 2.54 2.10
CA ARG A 80 15.42 1.66 1.01
C ARG A 80 14.86 2.44 -0.17
N ASN A 81 14.12 3.53 0.05
CA ASN A 81 13.63 4.41 -1.02
C ASN A 81 14.78 5.09 -1.76
N ILE A 82 15.83 5.51 -1.07
CA ILE A 82 17.05 6.02 -1.72
C ILE A 82 17.66 4.95 -2.63
N GLN A 83 17.75 3.71 -2.15
CA GLN A 83 18.29 2.59 -2.95
C GLN A 83 17.41 2.28 -4.16
N ARG A 84 16.08 2.22 -3.99
CA ARG A 84 15.13 2.05 -5.09
C ARG A 84 15.27 3.14 -6.14
N LYS A 85 15.40 4.41 -5.70
CA LYS A 85 15.53 5.57 -6.59
C LYS A 85 16.84 5.51 -7.37
N LYS A 86 17.96 5.22 -6.70
CA LYS A 86 19.27 5.02 -7.35
C LYS A 86 19.25 3.89 -8.38
N ALA A 87 18.53 2.81 -8.10
CA ALA A 87 18.37 1.68 -9.01
C ALA A 87 17.33 1.91 -10.12
N GLY A 88 16.69 3.08 -10.19
CA GLY A 88 15.67 3.38 -11.20
C GLY A 88 14.35 2.61 -11.02
N ARG A 89 14.10 2.04 -9.84
CA ARG A 89 12.88 1.25 -9.54
C ARG A 89 11.68 2.11 -9.15
N ILE A 90 11.92 3.35 -8.69
CA ILE A 90 10.88 4.34 -8.36
C ILE A 90 11.18 5.69 -9.01
N GLY A 91 10.10 6.43 -9.30
CA GLY A 91 10.11 7.69 -10.06
C GLY A 91 10.17 8.93 -9.18
N SER A 92 9.40 8.99 -8.09
CA SER A 92 9.40 10.13 -7.17
C SER A 92 9.53 9.66 -5.73
N VAL A 93 10.07 10.52 -4.86
CA VAL A 93 10.10 10.33 -3.41
C VAL A 93 9.75 11.68 -2.78
N SER A 94 8.90 11.68 -1.75
CA SER A 94 8.56 12.88 -0.99
C SER A 94 9.79 13.49 -0.31
N GLU A 95 9.71 14.77 0.02
CA GLU A 95 10.81 15.51 0.67
C GLU A 95 11.29 14.85 1.97
N ASN A 96 10.37 14.27 2.76
CA ASN A 96 10.71 13.56 3.98
C ASN A 96 11.26 12.13 3.76
N GLY A 97 11.30 11.64 2.51
CA GLY A 97 11.86 10.35 2.11
C GLY A 97 10.93 9.13 2.21
N LEU A 98 9.68 9.29 2.67
CA LEU A 98 8.80 8.16 3.00
C LEU A 98 7.86 7.76 1.87
N HIS A 99 7.15 8.72 1.31
CA HIS A 99 6.15 8.49 0.27
C HIS A 99 6.87 8.43 -1.07
N TYR A 100 6.41 7.57 -1.97
CA TYR A 100 7.05 7.41 -3.25
C TYR A 100 6.07 6.93 -4.30
N SER A 101 6.45 7.09 -5.56
CA SER A 101 5.66 6.64 -6.70
C SER A 101 6.53 5.98 -7.76
N TRP A 102 5.91 5.14 -8.57
CA TRP A 102 6.60 4.42 -9.65
C TRP A 102 5.64 4.05 -10.76
N ASP A 103 6.21 3.70 -11.89
CA ASP A 103 5.47 3.27 -13.06
C ASP A 103 5.76 1.81 -13.37
N TRP A 104 4.69 1.05 -13.64
CA TRP A 104 4.78 -0.27 -14.23
C TRP A 104 4.04 -0.28 -15.55
N GLY A 105 4.80 -0.07 -16.64
CA GLY A 105 4.21 0.20 -17.95
C GLY A 105 3.37 1.50 -17.87
N ASP A 106 2.14 1.45 -18.35
CA ASP A 106 1.28 2.63 -18.40
C ASP A 106 0.56 2.92 -17.08
N VAL A 107 0.73 2.09 -16.05
CA VAL A 107 0.07 2.27 -14.75
C VAL A 107 0.99 3.02 -13.80
N HIS A 108 0.44 4.05 -13.17
CA HIS A 108 1.14 4.84 -12.16
C HIS A 108 0.70 4.41 -10.75
N PHE A 109 1.66 4.18 -9.87
CA PHE A 109 1.43 3.74 -8.50
C PHE A 109 1.97 4.77 -7.52
N VAL A 110 1.23 5.02 -6.43
CA VAL A 110 1.63 5.92 -5.35
C VAL A 110 1.51 5.22 -4.01
N GLN A 111 2.61 5.14 -3.25
CA GLN A 111 2.64 4.66 -1.87
C GLN A 111 2.54 5.85 -0.90
N ALA A 112 1.39 5.97 -0.24
CA ALA A 112 1.03 7.02 0.72
C ALA A 112 1.30 6.63 2.19
N ASN A 113 1.92 5.48 2.41
CA ASN A 113 2.20 4.85 3.70
C ASN A 113 0.95 4.72 4.57
N LEU A 114 0.89 5.34 5.76
CA LEU A 114 -0.16 5.08 6.73
C LEU A 114 -1.57 5.32 6.16
N TYR A 115 -1.87 6.52 5.68
CA TYR A 115 -3.07 6.87 4.91
C TYR A 115 -2.88 8.23 4.22
N PRO A 116 -3.61 8.52 3.12
CA PRO A 116 -3.43 9.74 2.34
C PRO A 116 -4.09 10.96 3.00
N ALA A 117 -3.53 11.41 4.12
CA ALA A 117 -3.76 12.72 4.74
C ALA A 117 -2.41 13.41 4.99
N ASP A 118 -2.41 14.68 5.39
CA ASP A 118 -1.15 15.38 5.67
C ASP A 118 -0.73 15.32 7.13
N ARG A 119 -1.70 15.21 8.03
CA ARG A 119 -1.53 15.13 9.49
C ARG A 119 -2.63 14.24 10.06
N GLN A 120 -2.40 13.74 11.27
CA GLN A 120 -3.44 13.04 12.01
C GLN A 120 -4.58 14.02 12.33
N HIS A 121 -5.81 13.59 12.05
CA HIS A 121 -6.97 14.41 12.29
C HIS A 121 -7.30 14.47 13.80
N PRO A 122 -7.58 15.67 14.36
CA PRO A 122 -7.72 15.85 15.81
C PRO A 122 -8.91 15.12 16.44
N LYS A 123 -9.86 14.64 15.62
CA LYS A 123 -11.02 13.85 16.07
C LYS A 123 -10.74 12.34 16.13
N VAL A 124 -9.58 11.86 15.68
CA VAL A 124 -9.18 10.46 15.85
C VAL A 124 -8.83 10.24 17.32
N ARG A 125 -9.46 9.23 17.95
CA ARG A 125 -9.38 9.01 19.41
C ARG A 125 -8.39 7.93 19.82
N TYR A 126 -8.11 6.98 18.93
CA TYR A 126 -7.37 5.75 19.25
C TYR A 126 -6.06 5.67 18.47
N SER A 127 -5.26 6.73 18.52
CA SER A 127 -4.01 6.81 17.78
C SER A 127 -2.90 7.44 18.61
N LEU A 128 -1.72 6.83 18.55
CA LEU A 128 -0.52 7.36 19.14
C LEU A 128 -0.08 8.61 18.37
N PRO A 129 0.65 9.54 19.01
CA PRO A 129 1.12 10.76 18.35
C PRO A 129 1.98 10.53 17.10
N TRP A 130 2.57 9.34 16.96
CA TRP A 130 3.38 8.96 15.81
C TRP A 130 2.61 8.32 14.65
N HIS A 131 1.29 8.12 14.79
CA HIS A 131 0.42 7.75 13.68
C HIS A 131 0.05 8.97 12.83
N ASP A 132 1.08 9.75 12.48
CA ASP A 132 1.02 10.94 11.64
C ASP A 132 1.35 10.55 10.19
N PRO A 133 0.46 10.85 9.23
CA PRO A 133 0.66 10.58 7.80
C PRO A 133 1.85 11.27 7.15
N GLN A 134 2.41 12.30 7.78
CA GLN A 134 3.61 13.01 7.36
C GLN A 134 3.52 13.53 5.93
N GLY A 135 2.48 14.31 5.61
CA GLY A 135 2.33 14.99 4.31
C GLY A 135 1.97 14.10 3.13
N ALA A 136 1.34 12.94 3.38
CA ALA A 136 1.06 11.96 2.34
C ALA A 136 0.12 12.50 1.25
N LEU A 137 -0.94 13.22 1.64
CA LEU A 137 -1.94 13.72 0.67
C LEU A 137 -1.34 14.79 -0.26
N SER A 138 -0.53 15.69 0.29
CA SER A 138 0.19 16.68 -0.51
C SER A 138 1.14 16.01 -1.50
N PHE A 139 1.87 14.97 -1.08
CA PHE A 139 2.69 14.18 -2.01
C PHE A 139 1.84 13.52 -3.10
N VAL A 140 0.74 12.84 -2.75
CA VAL A 140 -0.15 12.20 -3.73
C VAL A 140 -0.65 13.23 -4.75
N ARG A 141 -1.18 14.37 -4.30
CA ARG A 141 -1.72 15.40 -5.19
C ARG A 141 -0.65 15.92 -6.16
N ASP A 142 0.53 16.25 -5.63
CA ASP A 142 1.58 16.90 -6.41
C ASP A 142 2.23 15.92 -7.40
N ASP A 143 2.42 14.67 -6.98
CA ASP A 143 2.94 13.59 -7.82
C ASP A 143 1.97 13.24 -8.95
N LEU A 144 0.67 13.07 -8.67
CA LEU A 144 -0.33 12.83 -9.72
C LEU A 144 -0.39 13.99 -10.73
N ARG A 145 -0.32 15.25 -10.27
CA ARG A 145 -0.30 16.40 -11.18
C ARG A 145 0.89 16.34 -12.14
N VAL A 146 2.07 15.95 -11.66
CA VAL A 146 3.32 15.94 -12.45
C VAL A 146 3.45 14.67 -13.31
N ALA A 147 3.24 13.50 -12.72
CA ALA A 147 3.48 12.19 -13.35
C ALA A 147 2.30 11.67 -14.19
N VAL A 148 1.07 12.11 -13.87
CA VAL A 148 -0.14 11.70 -14.58
C VAL A 148 -0.72 12.84 -15.41
N GLY A 149 -0.84 14.05 -14.83
CA GLY A 149 -1.42 15.21 -15.50
C GLY A 149 -2.78 14.88 -16.13
N GLY A 150 -2.97 15.27 -17.40
CA GLY A 150 -4.17 14.97 -18.20
C GLY A 150 -4.12 13.66 -19.00
N SER A 151 -3.14 12.78 -18.78
CA SER A 151 -2.91 11.59 -19.64
C SER A 151 -4.04 10.55 -19.58
N GLY A 152 -4.84 10.54 -18.50
CA GLY A 152 -5.86 9.53 -18.25
C GLY A 152 -5.30 8.14 -17.88
N ARG A 153 -3.98 8.03 -17.68
CA ARG A 153 -3.33 6.75 -17.35
C ARG A 153 -3.89 6.19 -16.03
N PRO A 154 -4.06 4.85 -15.90
CA PRO A 154 -4.58 4.26 -14.67
C PRO A 154 -3.67 4.55 -13.48
N VAL A 155 -4.30 4.92 -12.36
CA VAL A 155 -3.63 5.21 -11.08
C VAL A 155 -4.05 4.20 -10.03
N VAL A 156 -3.07 3.66 -9.31
CA VAL A 156 -3.29 2.86 -8.09
C VAL A 156 -2.71 3.60 -6.91
N ILE A 157 -3.55 3.93 -5.94
CA ILE A 157 -3.11 4.45 -4.64
C ILE A 157 -2.89 3.27 -3.71
N VAL A 158 -1.85 3.34 -2.89
CA VAL A 158 -1.46 2.30 -1.95
C VAL A 158 -1.23 2.94 -0.58
N SER A 159 -1.77 2.33 0.48
CA SER A 159 -1.53 2.74 1.87
C SER A 159 -1.63 1.54 2.81
N HIS A 160 -1.49 1.77 4.11
CA HIS A 160 -1.77 0.80 5.15
C HIS A 160 -3.23 0.82 5.59
N CYS A 161 -3.77 1.98 5.95
CA CYS A 161 -5.16 2.15 6.38
C CYS A 161 -6.07 2.55 5.21
N GLY A 162 -7.20 1.87 5.06
CA GLY A 162 -8.25 2.22 4.10
C GLY A 162 -9.45 2.89 4.74
N VAL A 163 -10.46 3.24 3.93
CA VAL A 163 -11.67 3.97 4.39
C VAL A 163 -12.64 3.13 5.26
N ASP A 164 -12.19 1.99 5.78
CA ASP A 164 -12.99 1.05 6.58
C ASP A 164 -12.47 0.93 8.02
N THR A 165 -11.64 1.87 8.45
CA THR A 165 -11.04 1.92 9.79
C THR A 165 -11.18 3.31 10.42
N ASP A 166 -11.25 3.37 11.74
CA ASP A 166 -11.32 4.60 12.53
C ASP A 166 -9.95 5.27 12.79
N TRP A 167 -8.89 4.77 12.15
CA TRP A 167 -7.52 5.28 12.24
C TRP A 167 -7.27 6.61 11.51
N TRP A 168 -8.22 7.01 10.67
CA TRP A 168 -8.28 8.31 10.00
C TRP A 168 -9.74 8.75 9.84
N HIS A 169 -9.97 10.05 9.74
CA HIS A 169 -11.32 10.60 9.89
C HIS A 169 -12.07 10.64 8.55
N PRO A 170 -13.41 10.47 8.52
CA PRO A 170 -14.18 10.59 7.29
C PRO A 170 -14.01 11.91 6.51
N GLU A 171 -13.68 13.01 7.21
CA GLU A 171 -13.33 14.28 6.56
C GLU A 171 -12.03 14.15 5.73
N ASP A 172 -11.04 13.41 6.23
CA ASP A 172 -9.80 13.13 5.47
C ASP A 172 -10.08 12.22 4.27
N TRP A 173 -11.02 11.26 4.39
CA TRP A 173 -11.41 10.40 3.28
C TRP A 173 -12.01 11.22 2.13
N ALA A 174 -12.84 12.21 2.49
CA ALA A 174 -13.46 13.12 1.53
C ALA A 174 -12.42 14.02 0.86
N GLU A 175 -11.46 14.57 1.61
CA GLU A 175 -10.37 15.39 1.05
C GLU A 175 -9.43 14.57 0.16
N PHE A 176 -9.09 13.34 0.54
CA PHE A 176 -8.37 12.41 -0.32
C PHE A 176 -9.12 12.17 -1.63
N HIS A 177 -10.40 11.82 -1.56
CA HIS A 177 -11.21 11.57 -2.75
C HIS A 177 -11.26 12.80 -3.66
N LYS A 178 -11.48 13.99 -3.09
CA LYS A 178 -11.49 15.26 -3.83
C LYS A 178 -10.15 15.52 -4.53
N ALA A 179 -9.02 15.25 -3.87
CA ALA A 179 -7.70 15.44 -4.45
C ALA A 179 -7.44 14.52 -5.65
N VAL A 180 -7.96 13.28 -5.61
CA VAL A 180 -7.72 12.30 -6.68
C VAL A 180 -8.80 12.26 -7.75
N LYS A 181 -9.96 12.90 -7.52
CA LYS A 181 -11.12 12.94 -8.43
C LYS A 181 -10.76 13.31 -9.89
N PRO A 182 -9.83 14.25 -10.17
CA PRO A 182 -9.47 14.58 -11.55
C PRO A 182 -8.73 13.46 -12.31
N PHE A 183 -8.22 12.45 -11.61
CA PHE A 183 -7.37 11.40 -12.17
C PHE A 183 -8.12 10.07 -12.33
N ASN A 184 -7.57 9.18 -13.17
CA ASN A 184 -8.12 7.85 -13.37
C ASN A 184 -7.69 6.87 -12.26
N VAL A 185 -8.10 7.11 -11.02
CA VAL A 185 -7.86 6.15 -9.93
C VAL A 185 -8.71 4.90 -10.15
N VAL A 186 -8.04 3.80 -10.50
CA VAL A 186 -8.72 2.52 -10.81
C VAL A 186 -8.84 1.62 -9.59
N ALA A 187 -7.97 1.82 -8.60
CA ALA A 187 -7.97 1.08 -7.35
C ALA A 187 -7.28 1.85 -6.20
N TYR A 188 -7.72 1.56 -4.99
CA TYR A 188 -7.03 1.89 -3.74
C TYR A 188 -6.68 0.60 -3.00
N PHE A 189 -5.40 0.28 -2.88
CA PHE A 189 -4.92 -0.90 -2.16
C PHE A 189 -4.53 -0.52 -0.74
N TYR A 190 -5.00 -1.27 0.24
CA TYR A 190 -4.72 -1.03 1.64
C TYR A 190 -4.78 -2.31 2.48
N GLY A 191 -4.35 -2.28 3.73
CA GLY A 191 -4.34 -3.41 4.65
C GLY A 191 -5.09 -3.13 5.96
N HIS A 192 -4.42 -3.40 7.09
CA HIS A 192 -4.87 -3.15 8.46
C HIS A 192 -6.10 -3.93 8.95
N SER A 193 -7.26 -3.73 8.32
CA SER A 193 -8.57 -4.03 8.91
C SER A 193 -9.22 -5.33 8.43
N GLY A 194 -8.62 -6.06 7.48
CA GLY A 194 -9.15 -7.35 7.06
C GLY A 194 -8.78 -7.77 5.63
N THR A 195 -9.76 -8.22 4.85
CA THR A 195 -9.54 -8.75 3.50
C THR A 195 -10.82 -8.64 2.68
N GLY A 196 -10.74 -8.13 1.46
CA GLY A 196 -11.85 -8.15 0.52
C GLY A 196 -11.87 -6.97 -0.45
N LEU A 197 -12.87 -6.97 -1.32
CA LEU A 197 -13.16 -5.85 -2.21
C LEU A 197 -14.28 -5.00 -1.59
N ARG A 198 -14.02 -3.71 -1.45
CA ARG A 198 -14.99 -2.69 -1.04
C ARG A 198 -15.11 -1.64 -2.13
N LYS A 199 -16.12 -0.79 -2.00
CA LYS A 199 -16.26 0.44 -2.77
C LYS A 199 -16.37 1.61 -1.82
N TYR A 200 -15.63 2.66 -2.11
CA TYR A 200 -15.78 3.93 -1.42
C TYR A 200 -16.45 4.95 -2.32
N LYS A 201 -17.44 5.66 -1.79
CA LYS A 201 -18.16 6.74 -2.48
C LYS A 201 -18.50 7.82 -1.47
N PRO A 202 -17.93 9.04 -1.56
CA PRO A 202 -18.08 10.08 -0.55
C PRO A 202 -19.41 10.84 -0.64
N GLY A 203 -20.18 10.68 -1.73
CA GLY A 203 -21.44 11.40 -1.90
C GLY A 203 -22.23 10.92 -3.12
N GLU A 204 -23.48 11.36 -3.24
CA GLU A 204 -24.34 11.08 -4.39
C GLU A 204 -23.73 11.66 -5.69
N GLY A 205 -23.96 10.97 -6.81
CA GLY A 205 -23.38 11.36 -8.10
C GLY A 205 -21.87 11.07 -8.30
N GLU A 206 -21.11 10.83 -7.22
CA GLU A 206 -19.67 10.52 -7.35
C GLU A 206 -19.40 9.09 -7.85
N LYS A 207 -18.29 8.92 -8.59
CA LYS A 207 -17.84 7.61 -9.07
C LYS A 207 -17.18 6.86 -7.91
N PRO A 208 -17.60 5.61 -7.60
CA PRO A 208 -16.96 4.85 -6.53
C PRO A 208 -15.54 4.44 -6.92
N VAL A 209 -14.64 4.45 -5.93
CA VAL A 209 -13.30 3.86 -6.04
C VAL A 209 -13.37 2.42 -5.53
N ASP A 210 -12.77 1.49 -6.28
CA ASP A 210 -12.61 0.11 -5.82
C ASP A 210 -11.46 0.05 -4.81
N CYS A 211 -11.77 -0.38 -3.59
CA CYS A 211 -10.83 -0.42 -2.48
C CYS A 211 -10.54 -1.89 -2.14
N LEU A 212 -9.32 -2.36 -2.36
CA LEU A 212 -8.91 -3.74 -2.08
C LEU A 212 -8.16 -3.77 -0.76
N ASN A 213 -8.78 -4.38 0.24
CA ASN A 213 -8.17 -4.65 1.52
C ASN A 213 -7.38 -5.97 1.43
N THR A 214 -6.09 -5.92 1.68
CA THR A 214 -5.14 -7.05 1.62
C THR A 214 -4.56 -7.43 2.98
N GLY A 215 -5.16 -6.95 4.07
CA GLY A 215 -4.58 -6.97 5.42
C GLY A 215 -4.60 -8.28 6.20
N GLN A 216 -4.94 -9.44 5.62
CA GLN A 216 -4.87 -10.72 6.35
C GLN A 216 -4.14 -11.80 5.56
N THR A 217 -2.81 -11.79 5.67
CA THR A 217 -1.90 -12.65 4.93
C THR A 217 -1.79 -14.07 5.51
N GLU A 218 -2.20 -14.31 6.75
CA GLU A 218 -2.27 -15.69 7.30
C GLU A 218 -3.25 -16.57 6.49
N LYS A 219 -4.22 -15.91 5.85
CA LYS A 219 -5.30 -16.53 5.09
C LYS A 219 -4.93 -16.69 3.61
N GLY A 220 -3.95 -15.94 3.09
CA GLY A 220 -3.59 -16.01 1.69
C GLY A 220 -2.90 -14.77 1.12
N PHE A 221 -2.90 -14.64 -0.21
CA PHE A 221 -2.28 -13.51 -0.90
C PHE A 221 -3.09 -13.06 -2.12
N PHE A 222 -2.94 -11.78 -2.45
CA PHE A 222 -3.59 -11.16 -3.60
C PHE A 222 -2.70 -11.19 -4.83
N VAL A 223 -3.33 -11.38 -5.97
CA VAL A 223 -2.71 -11.20 -7.29
C VAL A 223 -3.53 -10.18 -8.05
N SER A 224 -2.86 -9.13 -8.51
CA SER A 224 -3.48 -8.08 -9.33
C SER A 224 -2.72 -7.91 -10.62
N GLU A 225 -3.46 -7.75 -11.70
CA GLU A 225 -2.95 -7.36 -13.00
C GLU A 225 -3.64 -6.06 -13.39
N VAL A 226 -2.86 -4.99 -13.42
CA VAL A 226 -3.31 -3.68 -13.86
C VAL A 226 -2.53 -3.33 -15.11
N ALA A 227 -3.24 -3.08 -16.21
CA ALA A 227 -2.69 -2.65 -17.48
C ALA A 227 -3.59 -1.58 -18.08
N SER A 228 -3.16 -0.93 -19.17
CA SER A 228 -4.06 -0.09 -19.96
C SER A 228 -5.21 -0.95 -20.51
N GLY A 229 -6.45 -0.49 -20.35
CA GLY A 229 -7.66 -1.17 -20.82
C GLY A 229 -8.20 -2.31 -19.93
N ARG A 230 -7.45 -2.86 -18.96
CA ARG A 230 -7.94 -3.93 -18.08
C ARG A 230 -7.33 -3.88 -16.67
N PHE A 231 -8.17 -4.11 -15.67
CA PHE A 231 -7.77 -4.39 -14.30
C PHE A 231 -8.44 -5.69 -13.83
N ARG A 232 -7.62 -6.63 -13.34
CA ARG A 232 -8.05 -7.87 -12.69
C ARG A 232 -7.44 -8.01 -11.31
N ALA A 233 -8.22 -8.49 -10.36
CA ALA A 233 -7.72 -8.87 -9.05
C ALA A 233 -8.36 -10.18 -8.58
N ALA A 234 -7.55 -11.02 -7.95
CA ALA A 234 -7.98 -12.25 -7.31
C ALA A 234 -7.22 -12.44 -6.01
N TYR A 235 -7.78 -13.26 -5.16
CA TYR A 235 -7.24 -13.61 -3.86
C TYR A 235 -7.15 -15.13 -3.77
N GLN A 236 -5.96 -15.67 -3.56
CA GLN A 236 -5.80 -17.08 -3.22
C GLN A 236 -5.86 -17.20 -1.71
N ILE A 237 -6.83 -17.94 -1.20
CA ILE A 237 -7.14 -18.03 0.22
C ILE A 237 -7.25 -19.49 0.67
N LYS A 238 -6.91 -19.78 1.93
CA LYS A 238 -7.25 -21.04 2.59
C LYS A 238 -8.78 -21.24 2.55
N LYS A 239 -9.23 -22.44 2.19
CA LYS A 239 -10.65 -22.81 2.28
C LYS A 239 -11.13 -22.82 3.74
N ASP A 240 -10.31 -23.40 4.62
CA ASP A 240 -10.48 -23.30 6.06
C ASP A 240 -9.43 -22.35 6.65
N PHE A 241 -9.86 -21.18 7.12
CA PHE A 241 -8.96 -20.18 7.69
C PHE A 241 -8.34 -20.60 9.02
N LYS A 242 -8.88 -21.64 9.70
CA LYS A 242 -8.35 -22.17 10.95
C LYS A 242 -7.35 -23.31 10.73
N ALA A 243 -7.23 -23.82 9.52
CA ALA A 243 -6.33 -24.93 9.21
C ALA A 243 -4.86 -24.53 9.41
N THR A 244 -4.14 -25.36 10.18
CA THR A 244 -2.69 -25.23 10.46
C THR A 244 -1.87 -26.33 9.78
N GLY A 245 -2.51 -27.40 9.28
CA GLY A 245 -1.94 -28.48 8.46
C GLY A 245 -2.89 -28.86 7.33
N ASP A 246 -2.40 -29.58 6.32
CA ASP A 246 -3.17 -30.01 5.14
C ASP A 246 -3.96 -28.87 4.46
N LEU A 247 -3.25 -27.78 4.15
CA LEU A 247 -3.84 -26.55 3.67
C LEU A 247 -4.48 -26.71 2.28
N GLU A 248 -5.81 -26.62 2.21
CA GLU A 248 -6.53 -26.47 0.96
C GLU A 248 -6.70 -25.00 0.58
N TRP A 249 -6.47 -24.69 -0.69
CA TRP A 249 -6.55 -23.34 -1.23
C TRP A 249 -7.69 -23.22 -2.25
N GLU A 250 -8.30 -22.05 -2.30
CA GLU A 250 -9.25 -21.66 -3.33
C GLU A 250 -8.92 -20.27 -3.90
N TRP A 251 -9.33 -20.04 -5.14
CA TRP A 251 -9.22 -18.74 -5.80
C TRP A 251 -10.55 -17.99 -5.71
N LYS A 252 -10.51 -16.76 -5.21
CA LYS A 252 -11.63 -15.80 -5.27
C LYS A 252 -11.31 -14.75 -6.32
N HIS A 253 -12.08 -14.72 -7.40
CA HIS A 253 -11.95 -13.71 -8.45
C HIS A 253 -12.76 -12.48 -8.07
N LEU A 254 -12.07 -11.41 -7.65
CA LEU A 254 -12.71 -10.25 -7.04
C LEU A 254 -13.24 -9.26 -8.07
N LEU A 255 -12.47 -9.02 -9.14
CA LEU A 255 -12.84 -8.10 -10.20
C LEU A 255 -12.14 -8.42 -11.52
N ASP A 256 -12.83 -8.11 -12.61
CA ASP A 256 -12.31 -8.05 -13.97
C ASP A 256 -13.08 -6.93 -14.69
N LYS A 257 -12.42 -5.79 -14.91
CA LYS A 257 -13.06 -4.58 -15.44
C LYS A 257 -12.11 -3.79 -16.36
N PRO A 258 -12.64 -2.88 -17.19
CA PRO A 258 -11.80 -1.89 -17.86
C PRO A 258 -11.05 -1.00 -16.87
N SER A 259 -9.83 -0.59 -17.21
CA SER A 259 -9.01 0.34 -16.42
C SER A 259 -8.93 1.75 -17.03
N GLY A 260 -9.55 2.00 -18.18
CA GLY A 260 -9.63 3.35 -18.77
C GLY A 260 -10.74 4.19 -18.15
N GLN A 261 -10.66 5.52 -18.28
CA GLN A 261 -11.84 6.36 -18.10
C GLN A 261 -12.80 6.14 -19.27
N PRO A 262 -14.12 6.02 -19.03
CA PRO A 262 -15.10 6.25 -20.09
C PRO A 262 -14.82 7.65 -20.67
N ARG A 263 -14.65 7.74 -21.99
CA ARG A 263 -14.61 9.02 -22.68
C ARG A 263 -15.96 9.72 -22.58
#